data_AF-A0A9W8JZA2-F1
#
_entry.id   AF-A0A9W8JZA2-F1
#
_cell.length_a   1.000
_cell.length_b   1.000
_cell.length_c   1.000
_cell.angle_alpha   90.00
_cell.angle_beta   90.00
_cell.angle_gamma   90.00
#
_symmetry.space_group_name_H-M   'P 1'
#
loop_
_entity.id
_entity.type
_entity.pdbx_description
1 polymer ?
#
loop_
_entity_poly.entity_id
_entity_poly.type
_entity_poly.pdbx_seq_one_letter_code
_entity_poly.pdbx_strand_id
1 'polypeptide(L)'
;MANLLRTPKSGSNSTAAELDVQPQTKAEFFGTNDLHDPTKQSMLGFMGHESRETATDKKAKQLVCYLDSAMDPKVGQEAAIGDFAAELLRGLEYDDNDRIIFIRHAVPFLICGKTSIAHTDVCVMDDDEILLLLQDNKTLTSVKDLRSSHGR
;
A
#
# COMPACT_ATOMS: atom_id res chain seq x y z
N MET A 1 -38.34 22.79 7.81
CA MET A 1 -36.86 22.84 7.80
C MET A 1 -36.35 21.42 8.01
N ALA A 2 -35.78 20.80 6.98
CA ALA A 2 -35.34 19.40 7.06
C ALA A 2 -33.88 19.37 7.53
N ASN A 3 -33.64 18.87 8.75
CA ASN A 3 -32.31 18.55 9.24
C ASN A 3 -31.85 17.24 8.58
N LEU A 4 -31.41 17.32 7.32
CA LEU A 4 -30.78 16.20 6.64
C LEU A 4 -29.38 15.98 7.26
N LEU A 5 -29.28 14.97 8.12
CA LEU A 5 -27.98 14.44 8.53
C LEU A 5 -27.27 13.92 7.28
N ARG A 6 -26.26 14.66 6.81
CA ARG A 6 -25.34 14.17 5.78
C ARG A 6 -24.41 13.16 6.45
N THR A 7 -24.64 11.88 6.18
CA THR A 7 -23.70 10.81 6.55
C THR A 7 -22.89 10.42 5.33
N PRO A 8 -21.56 10.24 5.47
CA PRO A 8 -20.76 9.73 4.38
C PRO A 8 -21.19 8.31 4.01
N LYS A 9 -21.21 8.05 2.70
CA LYS A 9 -21.48 6.73 2.14
C LYS A 9 -20.20 5.91 2.20
N SER A 10 -20.30 4.63 2.54
CA SER A 10 -19.15 3.72 2.48
C SER A 10 -18.67 3.57 1.04
N GLY A 11 -17.36 3.56 0.81
CA GLY A 11 -16.76 3.29 -0.50
C GLY A 11 -17.26 1.99 -1.12
N SER A 12 -17.52 0.96 -0.30
CA SER A 12 -18.09 -0.32 -0.71
C SER A 12 -19.51 -0.26 -1.29
N ASN A 13 -20.22 0.85 -1.05
CA ASN A 13 -21.58 1.08 -1.55
C ASN A 13 -21.59 2.05 -2.74
N SER A 14 -20.42 2.50 -3.19
CA SER A 14 -20.32 3.38 -4.35
C SER A 14 -20.68 2.58 -5.60
N THR A 15 -21.55 3.14 -6.44
CA THR A 15 -21.84 2.55 -7.75
C THR A 15 -20.84 3.10 -8.77
N ALA A 16 -20.60 2.37 -9.87
CA ALA A 16 -19.68 2.81 -10.93
C ALA A 16 -20.05 4.18 -11.54
N ALA A 17 -21.31 4.60 -11.42
CA ALA A 17 -21.78 5.92 -11.87
C ALA A 17 -21.35 7.08 -10.94
N GLU A 18 -20.86 6.78 -9.74
CA GLU A 18 -20.43 7.78 -8.75
C GLU A 18 -18.90 8.00 -8.76
N LEU A 19 -18.15 7.20 -9.54
CA LEU A 19 -16.70 7.27 -9.66
C LEU A 19 -16.31 7.61 -11.10
N ASP A 20 -15.62 8.73 -11.29
CA ASP A 20 -15.01 9.06 -12.57
C ASP A 20 -13.58 8.51 -12.60
N VAL A 21 -13.43 7.29 -13.11
CA VAL A 21 -12.12 6.64 -13.25
C VAL A 21 -11.51 7.12 -14.56
N GLN A 22 -10.50 7.98 -14.47
CA GLN A 22 -9.75 8.45 -15.62
C GLN A 22 -8.55 7.53 -15.84
N PRO A 23 -8.52 6.72 -16.92
CA PRO A 23 -7.32 5.96 -17.25
C PRO A 23 -6.21 6.93 -17.64
N GLN A 24 -5.07 6.83 -16.95
CA GLN A 24 -3.89 7.62 -17.26
C GLN A 24 -2.74 6.70 -17.70
N THR A 25 -2.04 7.13 -18.73
CA THR A 25 -0.78 6.54 -19.15
C THR A 25 0.34 6.90 -18.18
N LYS A 26 1.43 6.14 -18.24
CA LYS A 26 2.64 6.40 -17.44
C LYS A 26 3.15 7.83 -17.64
N ALA A 27 3.20 8.31 -18.88
CA ALA A 27 3.61 9.67 -19.21
C ALA A 27 2.70 10.74 -18.60
N GLU A 28 1.37 10.54 -18.65
CA GLU A 28 0.41 11.50 -18.10
C GLU A 28 0.49 11.57 -16.57
N PHE A 29 0.72 10.44 -15.91
CA PHE A 29 0.81 10.38 -14.46
C PHE A 29 2.15 10.90 -13.92
N PHE A 30 3.28 10.43 -14.47
CA PHE A 30 4.62 10.76 -13.98
C PHE A 30 5.26 11.98 -14.67
N GLY A 31 4.63 12.51 -15.73
CA GLY A 31 5.24 13.53 -16.58
C GLY A 31 6.42 13.01 -17.44
N THR A 32 6.73 11.71 -17.37
CA THR A 32 7.82 11.06 -18.11
C THR A 32 7.51 9.58 -18.38
N ASN A 33 8.00 9.05 -19.49
CA ASN A 33 8.00 7.59 -19.76
C ASN A 33 9.23 6.91 -19.18
N ASP A 34 10.34 7.63 -19.09
CA ASP A 34 11.64 7.12 -18.69
C ASP A 34 11.79 7.33 -17.20
N LEU A 35 11.46 6.28 -16.44
CA LEU A 35 11.80 6.21 -15.02
C LEU A 35 13.20 5.64 -14.93
N HIS A 36 14.05 6.24 -14.10
CA HIS A 36 15.39 5.75 -13.88
C HIS A 36 15.35 4.37 -13.23
N ASP A 37 16.19 3.47 -13.73
CA ASP A 37 16.40 2.17 -13.10
C ASP A 37 17.05 2.35 -11.72
N PRO A 38 16.69 1.51 -10.74
CA PRO A 38 17.34 1.54 -9.43
C PRO A 38 18.82 1.21 -9.58
N THR A 39 19.68 2.11 -9.09
CA THR A 39 21.13 2.00 -9.24
C THR A 39 21.81 1.24 -8.10
N LYS A 40 21.09 0.97 -7.00
CA LYS A 40 21.64 0.26 -5.84
C LYS A 40 21.91 -1.21 -6.15
N GLN A 41 23.13 -1.66 -5.84
CA GLN A 41 23.53 -3.06 -5.99
C GLN A 41 22.60 -4.04 -5.26
N SER A 42 22.08 -3.67 -4.07
CA SER A 42 21.12 -4.49 -3.34
C SER A 42 19.79 -4.65 -4.09
N MET A 43 19.32 -3.60 -4.77
CA MET A 43 18.10 -3.64 -5.58
C MET A 43 18.31 -4.39 -6.89
N LEU A 44 19.45 -4.19 -7.56
CA LEU A 44 19.85 -4.96 -8.73
C LEU A 44 19.97 -6.45 -8.40
N GLY A 45 20.55 -6.79 -7.24
CA GLY A 45 20.62 -8.15 -6.73
C GLY A 45 19.23 -8.72 -6.46
N PHE A 46 18.34 -7.97 -5.81
CA PHE A 46 16.96 -8.40 -5.60
C PHE A 46 16.22 -8.66 -6.91
N MET A 47 16.33 -7.77 -7.90
CA MET A 47 15.67 -7.90 -9.20
C MET A 47 16.25 -9.04 -10.06
N GLY A 48 17.53 -9.38 -9.88
CA GLY A 48 18.23 -10.40 -10.67
C GLY A 48 18.21 -11.81 -10.07
N HIS A 49 17.66 -12.00 -8.87
CA HIS A 49 17.68 -13.28 -8.17
C HIS A 49 16.27 -13.75 -7.81
N GLU A 50 15.87 -14.90 -8.35
CA GLU A 50 14.56 -15.52 -8.09
C GLU A 50 14.48 -16.24 -6.73
N SER A 51 15.59 -16.35 -5.98
CA SER A 51 15.65 -17.14 -4.74
C SER A 51 16.64 -16.58 -3.71
N ARG A 52 16.33 -16.82 -2.42
CA ARG A 52 17.18 -16.48 -1.27
C ARG A 52 18.59 -17.07 -1.36
N GLU A 53 18.73 -18.20 -2.04
CA GLU A 53 19.98 -18.95 -2.15
C GLU A 53 20.94 -18.34 -3.18
N THR A 54 20.42 -17.57 -4.14
CA THR A 54 21.21 -16.96 -5.22
C THR A 54 21.60 -15.53 -4.93
N ALA A 55 20.85 -14.82 -4.07
CA ALA A 55 21.24 -13.50 -3.59
C ALA A 55 22.54 -13.59 -2.77
N THR A 56 23.53 -12.75 -3.06
CA THR A 56 24.81 -12.72 -2.33
C THR A 56 24.84 -11.62 -1.26
N ASP A 57 24.11 -10.54 -1.50
CA ASP A 57 23.98 -9.40 -0.59
C ASP A 57 22.94 -9.64 0.52
N LYS A 58 23.25 -9.18 1.74
CA LYS A 58 22.37 -9.34 2.90
C LYS A 58 21.05 -8.60 2.72
N LYS A 59 21.07 -7.37 2.20
CA LYS A 59 19.84 -6.58 2.02
C LYS A 59 18.96 -7.20 0.93
N ALA A 60 19.56 -7.65 -0.18
CA ALA A 60 18.85 -8.39 -1.22
C ALA A 60 18.16 -9.65 -0.65
N LYS A 61 18.86 -10.46 0.16
CA LYS A 61 18.28 -11.63 0.84
C LYS A 61 17.11 -11.26 1.75
N GLN A 62 17.25 -10.19 2.53
CA GLN A 62 16.19 -9.73 3.42
C GLN A 62 14.94 -9.31 2.63
N LEU A 63 15.11 -8.60 1.52
CA LEU A 63 13.99 -8.17 0.67
C LEU A 63 13.26 -9.36 0.03
N VAL A 64 13.98 -10.41 -0.39
CA VAL A 64 13.37 -11.68 -0.83
C VAL A 64 12.58 -12.34 0.31
N CYS A 65 13.10 -12.37 1.54
CA CYS A 65 12.36 -12.91 2.68
C CYS A 65 11.05 -12.16 2.97
N TYR A 66 11.07 -10.84 2.85
CA TYR A 66 9.86 -10.02 2.98
C TYR A 66 8.87 -10.31 1.85
N LEU A 67 9.35 -10.42 0.60
CA LEU A 67 8.52 -10.78 -0.56
C LEU A 67 7.83 -12.13 -0.35
N ASP A 68 8.56 -13.17 0.03
CA ASP A 68 7.97 -14.49 0.28
C ASP A 68 6.89 -14.45 1.37
N SER A 69 7.11 -13.65 2.41
CA SER A 69 6.14 -13.47 3.49
C SER A 69 4.90 -12.69 3.05
N ALA A 70 5.05 -11.76 2.10
CA ALA A 70 3.94 -11.01 1.51
C ALA A 70 3.14 -11.84 0.49
N MET A 71 3.80 -12.77 -0.21
CA MET A 71 3.16 -13.66 -1.20
C MET A 71 2.35 -14.79 -0.56
N ASP A 72 2.75 -15.29 0.60
CA ASP A 72 2.01 -16.30 1.39
C ASP A 72 1.95 -15.89 2.87
N PRO A 73 1.13 -14.89 3.22
CA PRO A 73 1.04 -14.39 4.59
C PRO A 73 0.40 -15.44 5.50
N LYS A 74 1.09 -15.80 6.58
CA LYS A 74 0.56 -16.71 7.59
C LYS A 74 -0.39 -15.99 8.54
N VAL A 75 -1.20 -16.77 9.27
CA VAL A 75 -2.07 -16.24 10.35
C VAL A 75 -1.25 -15.41 11.33
N GLY A 76 -1.68 -14.17 11.60
CA GLY A 76 -0.94 -13.22 12.45
C GLY A 76 0.13 -12.39 11.73
N GLN A 77 0.25 -12.52 10.41
CA GLN A 77 1.15 -11.72 9.57
C GLN A 77 0.37 -10.75 8.66
N GLU A 78 -0.69 -10.13 9.18
CA GLU A 78 -1.54 -9.21 8.42
C GLU A 78 -0.81 -7.93 7.96
N ALA A 79 0.41 -7.70 8.46
CA ALA A 79 1.28 -6.59 8.07
C ALA A 79 2.30 -6.98 6.99
N ALA A 80 2.42 -8.25 6.58
CA ALA A 80 3.52 -8.72 5.74
C ALA A 80 3.64 -7.96 4.40
N ILE A 81 2.51 -7.61 3.78
CA ILE A 81 2.48 -6.80 2.55
C ILE A 81 3.02 -5.39 2.81
N GLY A 82 2.59 -4.76 3.90
CA GLY A 82 3.05 -3.43 4.29
C GLY A 82 4.53 -3.42 4.68
N ASP A 83 5.00 -4.43 5.40
CA ASP A 83 6.41 -4.59 5.78
C ASP A 83 7.29 -4.76 4.54
N PHE A 84 6.87 -5.60 3.59
CA PHE A 84 7.57 -5.74 2.31
C PHE A 84 7.60 -4.43 1.52
N ALA A 85 6.45 -3.75 1.39
CA ALA A 85 6.39 -2.51 0.64
C ALA A 85 7.26 -1.40 1.26
N ALA A 86 7.27 -1.29 2.60
CA ALA A 86 8.13 -0.34 3.28
C ALA A 86 9.63 -0.63 3.03
N GLU A 87 10.05 -1.88 3.14
CA GLU A 87 11.44 -2.27 2.89
C GLU A 87 11.84 -2.11 1.42
N LEU A 88 10.91 -2.37 0.49
CA LEU A 88 11.11 -2.10 -0.93
C LEU A 88 11.34 -0.60 -1.18
N LEU A 89 10.50 0.26 -0.61
CA LEU A 89 10.61 1.71 -0.76
C LEU A 89 11.93 2.24 -0.17
N ARG A 90 12.38 1.71 0.98
CA ARG A 90 13.70 2.01 1.55
C ARG A 90 14.85 1.54 0.65
N GLY A 91 14.70 0.35 0.07
CA GLY A 91 15.67 -0.18 -0.90
C GLY A 91 15.81 0.70 -2.14
N LEU A 92 14.70 1.33 -2.55
CA LEU A 92 14.59 2.26 -3.67
C LEU A 92 14.87 3.73 -3.30
N GLU A 93 15.31 4.03 -2.07
CA GLU A 93 15.65 5.40 -1.62
C GLU A 93 14.47 6.39 -1.64
N TYR A 94 13.24 5.91 -1.44
CA TYR A 94 12.08 6.80 -1.29
C TYR A 94 12.05 7.55 0.06
N ASP A 95 12.92 7.16 1.00
CA ASP A 95 13.21 7.84 2.26
C ASP A 95 14.52 8.67 2.22
N ASP A 96 15.05 8.98 1.03
CA ASP A 96 16.18 9.91 0.92
C ASP A 96 15.75 11.38 1.13
N ASN A 97 16.69 12.21 1.57
CA ASN A 97 16.52 13.62 1.99
C ASN A 97 15.66 13.73 3.26
N ASP A 98 14.67 14.64 3.26
CA ASP A 98 13.78 14.92 4.39
C ASP A 98 12.51 14.02 4.38
N ARG A 99 12.50 12.99 3.53
CA ARG A 99 11.36 12.09 3.36
C ARG A 99 11.38 10.94 4.36
N ILE A 100 10.20 10.57 4.83
CA ILE A 100 10.03 9.49 5.80
C ILE A 100 8.99 8.48 5.31
N ILE A 101 9.34 7.20 5.36
CA ILE A 101 8.41 6.09 5.15
C ILE A 101 7.73 5.76 6.49
N PHE A 102 6.43 5.99 6.57
CA PHE A 102 5.60 5.57 7.69
C PHE A 102 4.82 4.30 7.37
N ILE A 103 4.69 3.45 8.39
CA ILE A 103 3.81 2.27 8.39
C ILE A 103 2.65 2.59 9.33
N ARG A 104 1.41 2.37 8.88
CA ARG A 104 0.19 2.63 9.70
C ARG A 104 0.00 4.08 10.14
N HIS A 105 0.37 5.04 9.29
CA HIS A 105 0.20 6.46 9.60
C HIS A 105 -1.28 6.85 9.69
N ALA A 106 -1.64 7.59 10.73
CA ALA A 106 -3.00 8.06 10.96
C ALA A 106 -3.20 9.42 10.27
N VAL A 107 -4.03 9.45 9.23
CA VAL A 107 -4.38 10.67 8.50
C VAL A 107 -5.73 11.17 9.00
N PRO A 108 -5.79 12.30 9.73
CA PRO A 108 -7.05 12.91 10.14
C PRO A 108 -7.68 13.67 8.96
N PHE A 109 -9.00 13.58 8.82
CA PHE A 109 -9.76 14.36 7.84
C PHE A 109 -11.14 14.72 8.36
N LEU A 110 -11.72 15.77 7.76
CA LEU A 110 -13.06 16.24 8.09
C LEU A 110 -14.05 15.77 7.00
N ILE A 111 -14.95 14.85 7.34
CA ILE A 111 -16.00 14.39 6.44
C ILE A 111 -17.36 14.77 7.02
N CYS A 112 -18.14 15.54 6.26
CA CYS A 112 -19.48 16.01 6.65
C CYS A 112 -19.50 16.68 8.04
N GLY A 113 -18.45 17.43 8.39
CA GLY A 113 -18.33 18.10 9.69
C GLY A 113 -17.96 17.18 10.86
N LYS A 114 -17.60 15.92 10.59
CA LYS A 114 -17.08 14.97 11.58
C LYS A 114 -15.60 14.69 11.30
N THR A 115 -14.77 14.84 12.33
CA THR A 115 -13.38 14.39 12.27
C THR A 115 -13.35 12.88 12.22
N SER A 116 -12.65 12.35 11.23
CA SER A 116 -12.44 10.92 10.98
C SER A 116 -10.95 10.67 10.78
N ILE A 117 -10.51 9.44 10.98
CA ILE A 117 -9.11 9.04 10.85
C ILE A 117 -9.05 7.85 9.91
N ALA A 118 -8.19 7.89 8.89
CA ALA A 118 -7.79 6.70 8.14
C ALA A 118 -6.38 6.30 8.54
N HIS A 119 -6.11 5.00 8.45
CA HIS A 119 -4.78 4.46 8.62
C HIS A 119 -4.26 4.00 7.27
N THR A 120 -3.14 4.56 6.83
CA THR A 120 -2.41 4.07 5.65
C THR A 120 -1.83 2.70 5.96
N ASP A 121 -1.57 1.84 4.98
CA ASP A 121 -0.73 0.66 5.25
C ASP A 121 0.74 1.07 5.20
N VAL A 122 1.15 1.81 4.16
CA VAL A 122 2.45 2.49 4.05
C VAL A 122 2.27 3.87 3.41
N CYS A 123 3.02 4.88 3.83
CA CYS A 123 3.07 6.15 3.11
C CYS A 123 4.48 6.78 3.15
N VAL A 124 4.80 7.57 2.13
CA VAL A 124 5.98 8.43 2.06
C VAL A 124 5.52 9.86 2.29
N MET A 125 6.13 10.53 3.25
CA MET A 125 5.83 11.92 3.59
C MET A 125 7.08 12.78 3.47
N ASP A 126 6.87 14.06 3.16
CA ASP A 126 7.86 15.13 3.16
C ASP A 126 7.28 16.28 3.99
N ASP A 127 7.90 16.61 5.12
CA ASP A 127 7.32 17.42 6.19
C ASP A 127 5.88 16.96 6.58
N ASP A 128 4.85 17.69 6.13
CA ASP A 128 3.44 17.44 6.39
C ASP A 128 2.67 16.95 5.14
N GLU A 129 3.34 16.78 3.99
CA GLU A 129 2.73 16.38 2.74
C GLU A 129 2.86 14.87 2.49
N ILE A 130 1.76 14.21 2.14
CA ILE A 130 1.76 12.81 1.72
C ILE A 130 2.11 12.76 0.23
N LEU A 131 3.31 12.27 -0.10
CA LEU A 131 3.78 12.13 -1.47
C LEU A 131 3.34 10.82 -2.12
N LEU A 132 3.29 9.74 -1.32
CA LEU A 132 2.85 8.42 -1.77
C LEU A 132 2.04 7.75 -0.66
N LEU A 133 0.91 7.16 -1.03
CA LEU A 133 0.08 6.36 -0.15
C LEU A 133 -0.12 4.99 -0.76
N LEU A 134 0.19 3.96 0.01
CA LEU A 134 -0.09 2.57 -0.30
C LEU A 134 -1.14 2.07 0.69
N GLN A 135 -2.24 1.56 0.15
CA GLN A 135 -3.26 0.87 0.91
C GLN A 135 -3.39 -0.55 0.36
N ASP A 136 -3.25 -1.53 1.24
CA ASP A 136 -3.59 -2.91 0.93
C ASP A 136 -5.11 -3.01 0.72
N ASN A 137 -5.49 -3.50 -0.45
CA ASN A 137 -6.89 -3.77 -0.74
C ASN A 137 -7.27 -5.08 -0.06
N LYS A 138 -7.73 -4.97 1.19
CA LYS A 138 -8.37 -6.07 1.90
C LYS A 138 -9.70 -6.37 1.23
N THR A 139 -9.66 -7.12 0.13
CA THR A 139 -10.86 -7.67 -0.48
C THR A 139 -11.55 -8.52 0.59
N LEU A 140 -12.84 -8.29 0.77
CA LEU A 140 -13.68 -8.84 1.84
C LEU A 140 -13.92 -10.35 1.70
N THR A 141 -12.98 -11.13 1.16
CA THR A 141 -12.90 -12.57 1.39
C THR A 141 -12.32 -12.83 2.77
N SER A 142 -12.88 -12.18 3.79
CA SER A 142 -12.71 -12.65 5.15
C SER A 142 -13.41 -14.01 5.22
N VAL A 143 -12.70 -15.00 5.76
CA VAL A 143 -13.10 -16.40 5.99
C VAL A 143 -14.40 -16.56 6.83
N LYS A 144 -15.10 -15.47 7.14
CA LYS A 144 -16.43 -15.45 7.75
C LYS A 144 -17.55 -15.98 6.83
N ASP A 145 -17.39 -15.95 5.51
CA ASP A 145 -18.42 -16.46 4.59
C ASP A 145 -18.38 -17.99 4.39
N LEU A 146 -17.43 -18.69 4.99
CA LEU A 146 -17.37 -20.16 4.97
C LEU A 146 -18.09 -20.83 6.15
N ARG A 147 -18.72 -20.06 7.05
CA ARG A 147 -19.45 -20.61 8.22
C ARG A 147 -20.97 -20.45 8.19
N SER A 148 -21.58 -20.05 7.07
CA SER A 148 -23.05 -20.03 6.94
C SER A 148 -23.64 -21.14 6.07
N SER A 149 -22.85 -22.12 5.60
CA SER A 149 -23.34 -23.18 4.72
C SER A 149 -23.35 -24.58 5.35
N HIS A 150 -23.62 -24.70 6.65
CA HIS A 150 -24.09 -25.96 7.25
C HIS A 150 -25.30 -25.66 8.14
N GLY A 151 -26.47 -25.84 7.54
CA GLY A 151 -27.75 -25.57 8.15
C GLY A 151 -28.88 -25.94 7.20
N ARG A 152 -28.94 -27.21 6.81
CA ARG A 152 -30.19 -27.88 6.45
C ARG A 152 -30.07 -29.38 6.66
#